data_AF-A0AAW0HFJ0-F1
#
_entry.id   AF-A0AAW0HFJ0-F1
#
_cell.length_a   1.000
_cell.length_b   1.000
_cell.length_c   1.000
_cell.angle_alpha   90.00
_cell.angle_beta   90.00
_cell.angle_gamma   90.00
#
_symmetry.space_group_name_H-M   'P 1'
#
loop_
_entity.id
_entity.type
_entity.pdbx_description
1 polymer ?
#
loop_
_entity_poly.entity_id
_entity_poly.type
_entity_poly.pdbx_seq_one_letter_code
_entity_poly.pdbx_strand_id
1 'polypeptide(L)'
;MRSGGAVRVCSRVCRRWLSGCAGPADGPEDREALVDLCRRRHFLSGTPQQHSPAALLSGCHPGFGPLGVELRKNLASQWWSSMVVFREQVFAVDALHHEPGPSQPGDSAFRLVSPECIREILQDKELSKEQLVAFLENLLKTSGKLRETLLHGALEHYFNGLDLFAMSPSDFSSTDCEDEAGRKGSKLYYSFPWGKEPVETLWNLGDQELLHMYPGSTSRLQGRDGRKNVVPCVLSVNGDLDLGTLAYIYDSFQLSENSFARKKSLQRKVLKLHPCLAPIKVALDAGKGPTAELRQVCQGLLNELLENGISVWPGYLETVQSSLEQLYAKYDEMSILFMVLVTETTLERGLIQLRSRDTTMKEMMHISKLKDFLIKYLASATKV
;
A
#
# COMPACT_ATOMS: atom_id res chain seq x y z
N MET A 1 1.91 2.43 -47.65
CA MET A 1 2.00 3.87 -47.33
C MET A 1 1.10 4.15 -46.14
N ARG A 2 1.66 4.88 -45.14
CA ARG A 2 1.12 5.58 -43.95
C ARG A 2 -0.42 5.71 -43.88
N SER A 3 -1.11 5.62 -42.74
CA SER A 3 -0.91 6.27 -41.43
C SER A 3 -1.93 5.65 -40.44
N GLY A 4 -1.66 5.40 -39.16
CA GLY A 4 -1.14 6.34 -38.16
C GLY A 4 -2.31 7.09 -37.47
N GLY A 5 -3.18 6.40 -36.75
CA GLY A 5 -4.30 6.98 -35.99
C GLY A 5 -3.93 7.18 -34.52
N ALA A 6 -3.48 8.39 -34.16
CA ALA A 6 -3.24 8.77 -32.78
C ALA A 6 -4.57 8.95 -32.03
N VAL A 7 -4.78 8.17 -30.96
CA VAL A 7 -5.91 8.34 -30.05
C VAL A 7 -5.55 9.47 -29.07
N ARG A 8 -6.21 10.62 -29.24
CA ARG A 8 -6.17 11.76 -28.31
C ARG A 8 -6.94 11.40 -27.04
N VAL A 9 -6.22 11.20 -25.93
CA VAL A 9 -6.84 11.14 -24.59
C VAL A 9 -7.18 12.56 -24.13
N CYS A 10 -8.41 12.72 -23.64
CA CYS A 10 -9.07 14.00 -23.38
C CYS A 10 -8.55 14.67 -22.09
N SER A 11 -7.68 15.68 -22.25
CA SER A 11 -6.93 16.38 -21.19
C SER A 11 -7.69 17.45 -20.39
N ARG A 12 -9.02 17.33 -20.21
CA ARG A 12 -9.84 18.45 -19.68
C ARG A 12 -10.14 18.44 -18.17
N VAL A 13 -9.89 17.36 -17.43
CA VAL A 13 -10.24 17.30 -15.99
C VAL A 13 -9.01 17.31 -15.05
N CYS A 14 -7.80 16.95 -15.52
CA CYS A 14 -6.57 17.04 -14.70
C CYS A 14 -6.13 18.48 -14.34
N ARG A 15 -6.61 19.52 -15.03
CA ARG A 15 -6.08 20.89 -14.81
C ARG A 15 -6.49 21.52 -13.48
N ARG A 16 -7.51 21.02 -12.78
CA ARG A 16 -7.98 21.66 -11.53
C ARG A 16 -7.29 21.15 -10.27
N TRP A 17 -6.57 20.02 -10.35
CA TRP A 17 -5.74 19.48 -9.26
C TRP A 17 -4.28 19.99 -9.27
N LEU A 18 -3.86 20.64 -10.37
CA LEU A 18 -2.45 21.00 -10.61
C LEU A 18 -2.07 22.44 -10.17
N SER A 19 -2.99 23.27 -9.66
CA SER A 19 -2.63 24.64 -9.25
C SER A 19 -2.21 24.70 -7.78
N GLY A 20 -1.00 24.22 -7.47
CA GLY A 20 -0.40 24.45 -6.15
C GLY A 20 0.68 23.46 -5.70
N CYS A 21 1.08 22.49 -6.51
CA CYS A 21 2.10 21.53 -6.11
C CYS A 21 3.48 22.21 -6.08
N ALA A 22 4.03 22.42 -4.88
CA ALA A 22 5.47 22.52 -4.69
C ALA A 22 6.11 21.22 -5.24
N GLY A 23 7.27 21.33 -5.90
CA GLY A 23 7.94 20.20 -6.54
C GLY A 23 8.30 19.07 -5.56
N PRO A 24 8.63 17.87 -6.08
CA PRO A 24 9.02 16.74 -5.24
C PRO A 24 10.23 17.08 -4.38
N ALA A 25 10.24 16.52 -3.16
CA ALA A 25 11.25 16.76 -2.16
C ALA A 25 12.54 15.97 -2.49
N ASP A 26 13.47 16.61 -3.21
CA ASP A 26 14.69 15.98 -3.74
C ASP A 26 15.89 16.02 -2.76
N GLY A 27 15.72 16.56 -1.54
CA GLY A 27 16.82 16.72 -0.57
C GLY A 27 17.07 15.50 0.33
N PRO A 28 18.33 15.18 0.69
CA PRO A 28 18.63 14.15 1.70
C PRO A 28 18.03 14.47 3.08
N GLU A 29 17.85 15.75 3.41
CA GLU A 29 17.18 16.21 4.63
C GLU A 29 15.66 15.87 4.62
N ASP A 30 15.02 15.98 3.46
CA ASP A 30 13.58 15.70 3.30
C ASP A 30 13.28 14.21 3.48
N ARG A 31 14.23 13.38 3.06
CA ARG A 31 14.17 11.93 3.20
C ARG A 31 14.22 11.49 4.67
N GLU A 32 15.16 12.02 5.45
CA GLU A 32 15.25 11.72 6.87
C GLU A 32 13.98 12.21 7.60
N ALA A 33 13.46 13.36 7.18
CA ALA A 33 12.20 13.89 7.69
C ALA A 33 10.99 12.98 7.43
N LEU A 34 10.92 12.32 6.27
CA LEU A 34 9.83 11.37 5.95
C LEU A 34 9.95 10.08 6.77
N VAL A 35 11.13 9.46 6.84
CA VAL A 35 11.31 8.21 7.61
C VAL A 35 11.03 8.45 9.10
N ASP A 36 11.49 9.58 9.65
CA ASP A 36 11.17 9.96 11.02
C ASP A 36 9.67 10.18 11.23
N LEU A 37 9.00 10.86 10.29
CA LEU A 37 7.54 11.03 10.32
C LEU A 37 6.82 9.66 10.32
N CYS A 38 7.17 8.77 9.41
CA CYS A 38 6.57 7.44 9.29
C CYS A 38 6.71 6.63 10.57
N ARG A 39 7.84 6.75 11.27
CA ARG A 39 8.05 6.11 12.57
C ARG A 39 7.22 6.78 13.67
N ARG A 40 7.30 8.11 13.80
CA ARG A 40 6.55 8.89 14.81
C ARG A 40 5.03 8.70 14.70
N ARG A 41 4.53 8.46 13.49
CA ARG A 41 3.11 8.26 13.20
C ARG A 41 2.71 6.81 12.98
N HIS A 42 3.62 5.86 13.22
CA HIS A 42 3.34 4.42 13.15
C HIS A 42 2.90 3.91 11.77
N PHE A 43 3.44 4.48 10.70
CA PHE A 43 3.47 3.84 9.39
C PHE A 43 4.54 2.73 9.34
N LEU A 44 5.70 2.98 9.95
CA LEU A 44 6.79 2.00 10.08
C LEU A 44 6.98 1.60 11.54
N SER A 45 7.36 0.34 11.77
CA SER A 45 7.70 -0.20 13.08
C SER A 45 9.22 -0.27 13.28
N GLY A 46 9.69 -0.21 14.53
CA GLY A 46 11.10 -0.43 14.88
C GLY A 46 11.93 0.84 15.11
N THR A 47 13.26 0.70 15.07
CA THR A 47 14.21 1.76 15.46
C THR A 47 14.84 2.46 14.23
N PRO A 48 15.30 3.72 14.34
CA PRO A 48 15.84 4.50 13.21
C PRO A 48 16.95 3.79 12.42
N GLN A 49 17.81 3.06 13.13
CA GLN A 49 18.97 2.38 12.56
C GLN A 49 18.57 1.23 11.62
N GLN A 50 17.32 0.77 11.68
CA GLN A 50 16.78 -0.36 10.92
C GLN A 50 16.03 0.08 9.65
N HIS A 51 15.98 1.37 9.34
CA HIS A 51 15.28 1.94 8.18
C HIS A 51 16.21 2.49 7.10
N SER A 52 17.38 1.87 6.94
CA SER A 52 18.25 2.18 5.79
C SER A 52 17.51 1.84 4.48
N PRO A 53 17.84 2.50 3.35
CA PRO A 53 17.23 2.15 2.06
C PRO A 53 17.41 0.67 1.74
N ALA A 54 18.61 0.15 1.98
CA ALA A 54 18.90 -1.26 1.77
C ALA A 54 18.00 -2.17 2.64
N ALA A 55 17.71 -1.80 3.89
CA ALA A 55 16.82 -2.57 4.76
C ALA A 55 15.35 -2.50 4.32
N LEU A 56 14.90 -1.34 3.83
CA LEU A 56 13.54 -1.18 3.28
C LEU A 56 13.36 -1.98 1.99
N LEU A 57 14.36 -2.00 1.11
CA LEU A 57 14.32 -2.73 -0.16
C LEU A 57 14.52 -4.24 -0.01
N SER A 58 15.32 -4.67 0.97
CA SER A 58 15.60 -6.10 1.21
C SER A 58 14.53 -6.81 2.03
N GLY A 59 13.48 -6.11 2.49
CA GLY A 59 12.48 -6.67 3.40
C GLY A 59 13.00 -6.92 4.82
N CYS A 60 14.26 -6.58 5.13
CA CYS A 60 14.88 -6.73 6.45
C CYS A 60 14.49 -5.60 7.43
N HIS A 61 13.41 -4.87 7.16
CA HIS A 61 12.89 -3.85 8.07
C HIS A 61 11.96 -4.48 9.13
N PRO A 62 11.76 -3.84 10.29
CA PRO A 62 10.98 -4.42 11.39
C PRO A 62 9.46 -4.52 11.15
N GLY A 63 9.03 -4.36 9.90
CA GLY A 63 7.63 -4.34 9.48
C GLY A 63 6.97 -2.96 9.48
N PHE A 64 5.70 -2.95 9.07
CA PHE A 64 4.85 -1.77 9.09
C PHE A 64 4.19 -1.60 10.47
N GLY A 65 3.91 -0.35 10.85
CA GLY A 65 3.03 -0.04 11.97
C GLY A 65 1.57 -0.09 11.57
N PRO A 66 0.61 0.15 12.49
CA PRO A 66 -0.83 0.04 12.20
C PRO A 66 -1.30 0.87 10.99
N LEU A 67 -0.78 2.10 10.83
CA LEU A 67 -1.15 2.93 9.67
C LEU A 67 -0.56 2.38 8.36
N GLY A 68 0.64 1.81 8.40
CA GLY A 68 1.27 1.20 7.23
C GLY A 68 0.58 -0.11 6.83
N VAL A 69 0.17 -0.92 7.82
CA VAL A 69 -0.61 -2.15 7.58
C VAL A 69 -1.96 -1.82 6.95
N GLU A 70 -2.68 -0.81 7.47
CA GLU A 70 -3.97 -0.41 6.89
C GLU A 70 -3.81 0.22 5.51
N LEU A 71 -2.74 1.00 5.27
CA LEU A 71 -2.40 1.50 3.92
C LEU A 71 -2.18 0.34 2.95
N ARG A 72 -1.34 -0.63 3.32
CA ARG A 72 -1.03 -1.81 2.51
C ARG A 72 -2.28 -2.63 2.22
N LYS A 73 -3.16 -2.80 3.21
CA LYS A 73 -4.46 -3.47 3.06
C LYS A 73 -5.37 -2.72 2.08
N ASN A 74 -5.45 -1.39 2.17
CA ASN A 74 -6.22 -0.59 1.24
C ASN A 74 -5.67 -0.72 -0.18
N LEU A 75 -4.34 -0.68 -0.34
CA LEU A 75 -3.66 -0.88 -1.63
C LEU A 75 -3.98 -2.25 -2.22
N ALA A 76 -3.84 -3.33 -1.43
CA ALA A 76 -4.19 -4.68 -1.84
C ALA A 76 -5.67 -4.80 -2.23
N SER A 77 -6.57 -4.12 -1.52
CA SER A 77 -8.01 -4.12 -1.82
C SER A 77 -8.32 -3.40 -3.14
N GLN A 78 -7.63 -2.29 -3.43
CA GLN A 78 -7.74 -1.59 -4.71
C GLN A 78 -7.18 -2.44 -5.87
N TRP A 79 -6.02 -3.06 -5.65
CA TRP A 79 -5.44 -4.01 -6.60
C TRP A 79 -6.41 -5.16 -6.89
N TRP A 80 -6.98 -5.79 -5.85
CA TRP A 80 -7.92 -6.90 -6.00
C TRP A 80 -9.19 -6.51 -6.75
N SER A 81 -9.74 -5.33 -6.45
CA SER A 81 -10.93 -4.81 -7.13
C SER A 81 -10.65 -4.60 -8.63
N SER A 82 -9.51 -4.00 -8.95
CA SER A 82 -9.07 -3.74 -10.33
C SER A 82 -8.71 -5.02 -11.09
N MET A 83 -8.07 -5.98 -10.41
CA MET A 83 -7.53 -7.18 -11.05
C MET A 83 -8.54 -8.31 -11.21
N VAL A 84 -9.32 -8.55 -10.16
CA VAL A 84 -10.15 -9.75 -10.00
C VAL A 84 -11.62 -9.39 -10.13
N VAL A 85 -12.13 -8.47 -9.31
CA VAL A 85 -13.59 -8.22 -9.18
C VAL A 85 -14.20 -7.74 -10.50
N PHE A 86 -13.52 -6.86 -11.23
CA PHE A 86 -14.02 -6.32 -12.49
C PHE A 86 -13.69 -7.19 -13.72
N ARG A 87 -13.19 -8.42 -13.54
CA ARG A 87 -12.80 -9.30 -14.64
C ARG A 87 -13.40 -10.70 -14.51
N GLU A 88 -14.33 -11.02 -15.43
CA GLU A 88 -15.08 -12.28 -15.43
C GLU A 88 -14.21 -13.54 -15.60
N GLN A 89 -13.03 -13.39 -16.22
CA GLN A 89 -12.13 -14.50 -16.56
C GLN A 89 -10.93 -14.62 -15.61
N VAL A 90 -10.94 -13.88 -14.48
CA VAL A 90 -9.89 -13.93 -13.46
C VAL A 90 -10.47 -14.56 -12.21
N PHE A 91 -9.84 -15.65 -11.74
CA PHE A 91 -10.30 -16.41 -10.58
C PHE A 91 -9.28 -16.30 -9.44
N ALA A 92 -9.80 -16.18 -8.22
CA ALA A 92 -8.99 -16.28 -7.02
C ALA A 92 -8.48 -17.71 -6.85
N VAL A 93 -7.17 -17.86 -6.65
CA VAL A 93 -6.51 -19.14 -6.38
C VAL A 93 -5.73 -19.04 -5.08
N ASP A 94 -5.72 -20.13 -4.32
CA ASP A 94 -4.89 -20.27 -3.12
C ASP A 94 -3.78 -21.29 -3.39
N ALA A 95 -2.58 -21.02 -2.90
CA ALA A 95 -1.41 -21.85 -3.12
C ALA A 95 -0.70 -22.15 -1.79
N LEU A 96 -0.26 -23.39 -1.63
CA LEU A 96 0.56 -23.76 -0.47
C LEU A 96 1.87 -22.97 -0.48
N HIS A 97 2.32 -22.60 0.71
CA HIS A 97 3.57 -21.86 0.92
C HIS A 97 4.82 -22.70 0.64
N HIS A 98 4.65 -24.00 0.38
CA HIS A 98 5.72 -24.95 0.14
C HIS A 98 5.47 -25.80 -1.10
N GLU A 99 6.55 -26.19 -1.77
CA GLU A 99 6.52 -27.22 -2.80
C GLU A 99 6.68 -28.63 -2.20
N PRO A 100 5.93 -29.63 -2.66
CA PRO A 100 6.14 -31.02 -2.27
C PRO A 100 7.30 -31.63 -3.08
N GLY A 101 8.41 -32.04 -2.42
CA GLY A 101 9.43 -32.90 -3.01
C GLY A 101 10.83 -32.80 -2.38
N PRO A 102 11.65 -33.88 -2.42
CA PRO A 102 13.05 -33.82 -2.00
C PRO A 102 13.92 -33.06 -3.02
N SER A 103 14.79 -32.18 -2.53
CA SER A 103 15.66 -31.32 -3.35
C SER A 103 16.76 -32.10 -4.10
N GLN A 104 17.09 -31.69 -5.32
CA GLN A 104 18.36 -32.06 -5.96
C GLN A 104 19.54 -31.30 -5.31
N PRO A 105 20.76 -31.87 -5.27
CA PRO A 105 21.91 -31.21 -4.64
C PRO A 105 22.35 -29.97 -5.46
N GLY A 106 22.32 -28.78 -4.85
CA GLY A 106 22.79 -27.52 -5.47
C GLY A 106 21.81 -26.34 -5.41
N ASP A 107 20.59 -26.55 -4.91
CA ASP A 107 19.52 -25.53 -4.89
C ASP A 107 19.66 -24.60 -3.67
N SER A 108 19.89 -23.29 -3.90
CA SER A 108 20.14 -22.26 -2.88
C SER A 108 18.87 -21.65 -2.27
N ALA A 109 17.73 -22.31 -2.43
CA ALA A 109 16.44 -21.75 -2.06
C ALA A 109 16.20 -21.73 -0.54
N PHE A 110 15.57 -20.65 -0.06
CA PHE A 110 15.20 -20.49 1.34
C PHE A 110 14.22 -21.57 1.79
N ARG A 111 14.41 -22.10 3.00
CA ARG A 111 13.63 -23.20 3.57
C ARG A 111 12.80 -22.69 4.74
N LEU A 112 11.50 -23.00 4.73
CA LEU A 112 10.63 -22.62 5.84
C LEU A 112 10.69 -23.70 6.91
N VAL A 113 11.19 -23.34 8.09
CA VAL A 113 11.28 -24.25 9.24
C VAL A 113 10.36 -23.71 10.34
N SER A 114 9.48 -24.56 10.87
CA SER A 114 8.61 -24.18 11.98
C SER A 114 9.46 -23.91 13.23
N PRO A 115 9.23 -22.77 13.92
CA PRO A 115 9.96 -22.45 15.14
C PRO A 115 9.70 -23.46 16.27
N GLU A 116 8.57 -24.18 16.22
CA GLU A 116 8.21 -25.25 17.15
C GLU A 116 9.16 -26.45 17.01
N CYS A 117 9.45 -26.90 15.79
CA CYS A 117 10.38 -28.01 15.56
C CYS A 117 11.81 -27.66 16.00
N ILE A 118 12.26 -26.42 15.76
CA ILE A 118 13.57 -25.95 16.26
C ILE A 118 13.58 -25.92 17.79
N ARG A 119 12.49 -25.46 18.41
CA ARG A 119 12.37 -25.33 19.86
C ARG A 119 12.35 -26.67 20.57
N GLU A 120 11.66 -27.67 20.02
CA GLU A 120 11.64 -29.04 20.53
C GLU A 120 13.06 -29.65 20.53
N ILE A 121 13.83 -29.41 19.47
CA ILE A 121 15.20 -29.93 19.33
C ILE A 121 16.18 -29.23 20.28
N LEU A 122 16.10 -27.90 20.40
CA LEU A 122 16.99 -27.14 21.29
C LEU A 122 16.72 -27.41 22.78
N GLN A 123 15.55 -27.95 23.12
CA GLN A 123 15.21 -28.36 24.47
C GLN A 123 15.65 -29.77 24.81
N ASP A 124 16.02 -30.57 23.82
CA ASP A 124 16.47 -31.95 24.01
C ASP A 124 17.97 -31.98 24.36
N LYS A 125 18.28 -32.28 25.62
CA LYS A 125 19.64 -32.17 26.20
C LYS A 125 20.53 -33.39 25.93
N GLU A 126 19.99 -34.43 25.30
CA GLU A 126 20.71 -35.71 25.09
C GLU A 126 21.37 -35.84 23.71
N LEU A 127 21.17 -34.87 22.79
CA LEU A 127 21.70 -34.93 21.44
C LEU A 127 23.17 -34.48 21.36
N SER A 128 24.02 -35.31 20.74
CA SER A 128 25.39 -34.90 20.41
C SER A 128 25.40 -33.84 19.31
N LYS A 129 26.48 -33.05 19.21
CA LYS A 129 26.61 -32.00 18.19
C LYS A 129 26.51 -32.57 16.77
N GLU A 130 27.02 -33.77 16.51
CA GLU A 130 26.91 -34.43 15.20
C GLU A 130 25.47 -34.89 14.91
N GLN A 131 24.75 -35.40 15.91
CA GLN A 131 23.36 -35.83 15.76
C GLN A 131 22.44 -34.63 15.50
N LEU A 132 22.71 -33.50 16.16
CA LEU A 132 21.97 -32.25 15.99
C LEU A 132 22.18 -31.68 14.58
N VAL A 133 23.42 -31.71 14.06
CA VAL A 133 23.73 -31.31 12.68
C VAL A 133 23.05 -32.24 11.67
N ALA A 134 23.16 -33.56 11.84
CA ALA A 134 22.54 -34.53 10.93
C ALA A 134 21.00 -34.40 10.91
N PHE A 135 20.39 -34.12 12.06
CA PHE A 135 18.95 -33.91 12.16
C PHE A 135 18.52 -32.57 11.58
N LEU A 136 19.26 -31.48 11.81
CA LEU A 136 19.02 -30.20 11.14
C LEU A 136 19.17 -30.33 9.62
N GLU A 137 20.18 -31.05 9.14
CA GLU A 137 20.33 -31.34 7.71
C GLU A 137 19.17 -32.17 7.16
N ASN A 138 18.66 -33.14 7.92
CA ASN A 138 17.50 -33.94 7.52
C ASN A 138 16.21 -33.10 7.53
N LEU A 139 16.01 -32.29 8.57
CA LEU A 139 14.88 -31.39 8.72
C LEU A 139 14.87 -30.35 7.60
N LEU A 140 16.03 -29.78 7.28
CA LEU A 140 16.22 -28.93 6.11
C LEU A 140 15.88 -29.71 4.83
N LYS A 141 16.34 -30.95 4.65
CA LYS A 141 16.03 -31.77 3.45
C LYS A 141 14.54 -32.09 3.30
N THR A 142 13.80 -32.20 4.41
CA THR A 142 12.36 -32.46 4.43
C THR A 142 11.49 -31.21 4.44
N SER A 143 12.08 -30.04 4.73
CA SER A 143 11.33 -28.80 4.81
C SER A 143 11.04 -28.21 3.44
N GLY A 144 9.87 -27.61 3.32
CA GLY A 144 9.38 -27.03 2.08
C GLY A 144 10.30 -25.91 1.58
N LYS A 145 10.58 -25.94 0.27
CA LYS A 145 11.16 -24.81 -0.44
C LYS A 145 10.17 -23.64 -0.40
N LEU A 146 10.60 -22.49 0.11
CA LEU A 146 9.81 -21.27 0.05
C LEU A 146 9.76 -20.85 -1.42
N ARG A 147 8.56 -20.71 -1.97
CA ARG A 147 8.40 -20.18 -3.32
C ARG A 147 8.79 -18.71 -3.34
N GLU A 148 9.67 -18.33 -4.28
CA GLU A 148 10.09 -16.94 -4.50
C GLU A 148 9.06 -16.14 -5.32
N THR A 149 8.03 -16.79 -5.85
CA THR A 149 7.04 -16.16 -6.74
C THR A 149 5.62 -16.67 -6.49
N LEU A 150 4.71 -15.73 -6.29
CA LEU A 150 3.26 -15.93 -6.31
C LEU A 150 2.77 -15.38 -7.65
N LEU A 151 2.38 -16.26 -8.58
CA LEU A 151 2.10 -15.89 -9.98
C LEU A 151 0.59 -15.64 -10.19
N HIS A 152 0.17 -14.61 -10.94
CA HIS A 152 -0.84 -14.62 -12.05
C HIS A 152 -1.30 -13.20 -12.51
N GLY A 153 -1.55 -13.05 -13.84
CA GLY A 153 -1.78 -11.81 -14.63
C GLY A 153 -3.05 -10.95 -14.36
N ALA A 154 -3.38 -9.87 -15.09
CA ALA A 154 -2.97 -9.36 -16.41
C ALA A 154 -3.08 -7.81 -16.54
N LEU A 155 -2.36 -7.23 -17.52
CA LEU A 155 -1.98 -5.81 -17.57
C LEU A 155 -2.30 -5.07 -18.89
N GLU A 156 -3.58 -4.76 -19.12
CA GLU A 156 -3.95 -3.60 -19.98
C GLU A 156 -4.90 -2.62 -19.29
N HIS A 157 -5.49 -2.99 -18.15
CA HIS A 157 -6.32 -2.09 -17.33
C HIS A 157 -5.60 -1.53 -16.09
N TYR A 158 -4.40 -2.02 -15.72
CA TYR A 158 -3.70 -1.56 -14.51
C TYR A 158 -2.83 -0.32 -14.72
N PHE A 159 -2.37 -0.07 -15.95
CA PHE A 159 -1.63 1.17 -16.26
C PHE A 159 -2.44 2.41 -15.93
N ASN A 160 -3.76 2.38 -16.13
CA ASN A 160 -4.63 3.45 -15.64
C ASN A 160 -4.70 3.46 -14.09
N GLY A 161 -4.69 2.31 -13.42
CA GLY A 161 -4.82 2.19 -11.95
C GLY A 161 -3.68 2.80 -11.12
N LEU A 162 -2.42 2.62 -11.53
CA LEU A 162 -1.27 3.18 -10.78
C LEU A 162 -1.15 4.70 -10.98
N ASP A 163 -1.39 5.19 -12.20
CA ASP A 163 -1.43 6.62 -12.55
C ASP A 163 -2.57 7.37 -11.82
N LEU A 164 -3.62 6.66 -11.42
CA LEU A 164 -4.80 7.23 -10.75
C LEU A 164 -4.55 7.62 -9.29
N PHE A 165 -3.63 6.92 -8.61
CA PHE A 165 -3.40 7.13 -7.18
C PHE A 165 -2.12 7.92 -6.87
N ALA A 166 -1.23 8.08 -7.86
CA ALA A 166 -0.01 8.85 -7.71
C ALA A 166 -0.29 10.35 -7.80
N MET A 167 0.27 11.12 -6.86
CA MET A 167 0.29 12.58 -6.92
C MET A 167 1.21 13.08 -8.04
N SER A 168 2.29 12.37 -8.30
CA SER A 168 3.23 12.59 -9.41
C SER A 168 3.35 11.31 -10.27
N PRO A 169 2.41 11.07 -11.22
CA PRO A 169 2.45 9.89 -12.08
C PRO A 169 3.76 9.71 -12.86
N SER A 170 4.45 10.82 -13.14
CA SER A 170 5.76 10.84 -13.82
C SER A 170 6.87 10.06 -13.10
N ASP A 171 6.73 9.82 -11.80
CA ASP A 171 7.72 9.07 -11.01
C ASP A 171 7.62 7.56 -11.24
N PHE A 172 6.47 7.10 -11.74
CA PHE A 172 6.28 5.75 -12.24
C PHE A 172 6.73 5.67 -13.70
N SER A 173 7.55 4.66 -14.02
CA SER A 173 8.03 4.45 -15.38
C SER A 173 8.07 2.97 -15.73
N SER A 174 7.81 2.65 -16.99
CA SER A 174 7.90 1.28 -17.52
C SER A 174 9.10 1.14 -18.45
N THR A 175 9.81 0.01 -18.37
CA THR A 175 10.83 -0.35 -19.37
C THR A 175 10.61 -1.77 -19.85
N ASP A 176 10.67 -1.95 -21.16
CA ASP A 176 10.68 -3.28 -21.76
C ASP A 176 12.06 -3.93 -21.58
N CYS A 177 12.08 -5.20 -21.25
CA CYS A 177 13.28 -5.99 -21.06
C CYS A 177 13.14 -7.38 -21.65
N GLU A 178 14.28 -8.00 -21.95
CA GLU A 178 14.35 -9.39 -22.38
C GLU A 178 15.15 -10.19 -21.36
N ASP A 179 14.70 -11.41 -21.09
CA ASP A 179 15.41 -12.38 -20.24
C ASP A 179 16.55 -13.06 -21.01
N GLU A 180 17.44 -13.76 -20.32
CA GLU A 180 18.55 -14.52 -20.92
C GLU A 180 18.07 -15.54 -21.97
N ALA A 181 16.84 -16.05 -21.81
CA ALA A 181 16.18 -16.94 -22.76
C ALA A 181 15.51 -16.21 -23.97
N GLY A 182 15.68 -14.90 -24.11
CA GLY A 182 15.05 -14.08 -25.16
C GLY A 182 13.55 -13.85 -24.96
N ARG A 183 13.04 -14.12 -23.74
CA ARG A 183 11.64 -13.91 -23.38
C ARG A 183 11.38 -12.43 -23.15
N LYS A 184 10.30 -11.91 -23.72
CA LYS A 184 9.92 -10.51 -23.56
C LYS A 184 9.20 -10.28 -22.23
N GLY A 185 9.53 -9.17 -21.60
CA GLY A 185 8.87 -8.69 -20.39
C GLY A 185 8.92 -7.18 -20.29
N SER A 186 8.27 -6.66 -19.27
CA SER A 186 8.32 -5.26 -18.91
C SER A 186 8.45 -5.15 -17.40
N LYS A 187 9.15 -4.12 -16.93
CA LYS A 187 9.29 -3.82 -15.50
C LYS A 187 8.75 -2.43 -15.25
N LEU A 188 7.96 -2.29 -14.20
CA LEU A 188 7.48 -1.03 -13.69
C LEU A 188 8.37 -0.59 -12.53
N TYR A 189 8.78 0.66 -12.57
CA TYR A 189 9.68 1.27 -11.62
C TYR A 189 9.02 2.46 -10.96
N TYR A 190 9.33 2.65 -9.69
CA TYR A 190 9.11 3.92 -9.01
C TYR A 190 10.44 4.64 -8.79
N SER A 191 10.46 5.94 -9.02
CA SER A 191 11.64 6.79 -8.86
C SER A 191 11.75 7.23 -7.41
N PHE A 192 12.39 6.41 -6.58
CA PHE A 192 12.73 6.81 -5.22
C PHE A 192 13.85 7.87 -5.22
N PRO A 193 14.01 8.65 -4.13
CA PRO A 193 15.08 9.63 -4.02
C PRO A 193 16.51 9.06 -4.18
N TRP A 194 16.69 7.75 -4.04
CA TRP A 194 17.98 7.07 -4.22
C TRP A 194 18.13 6.35 -5.55
N GLY A 195 17.09 6.25 -6.36
CA GLY A 195 17.12 5.52 -7.62
C GLY A 195 15.79 4.91 -8.02
N LYS A 196 15.75 4.38 -9.24
CA LYS A 196 14.59 3.65 -9.75
C LYS A 196 14.60 2.21 -9.22
N GLU A 197 13.53 1.82 -8.56
CA GLU A 197 13.36 0.48 -8.01
C GLU A 197 12.17 -0.21 -8.67
N PRO A 198 12.29 -1.50 -9.05
CA PRO A 198 11.22 -2.22 -9.73
C PRO A 198 10.11 -2.57 -8.72
N VAL A 199 8.92 -1.99 -8.91
CA VAL A 199 7.74 -2.25 -8.08
C VAL A 199 6.89 -3.40 -8.60
N GLU A 200 6.91 -3.64 -9.91
CA GLU A 200 6.12 -4.70 -10.54
C GLU A 200 6.84 -5.20 -11.80
N THR A 201 6.70 -6.50 -12.06
CA THR A 201 7.37 -7.17 -13.18
C THR A 201 6.37 -7.99 -13.98
N LEU A 202 6.57 -7.96 -15.30
CA LEU A 202 5.74 -8.63 -16.29
C LEU A 202 6.58 -9.48 -17.20
N TRP A 203 6.18 -10.71 -17.40
CA TRP A 203 6.91 -11.65 -18.23
C TRP A 203 5.99 -12.50 -19.09
N ASN A 204 6.38 -12.66 -20.34
CA ASN A 204 5.85 -13.72 -21.19
C ASN A 204 6.73 -14.97 -21.03
N LEU A 205 6.21 -15.97 -20.32
CA LEU A 205 6.94 -17.19 -19.99
C LEU A 205 6.81 -18.28 -21.07
N GLY A 206 5.94 -18.08 -22.06
CA GLY A 206 5.64 -19.12 -23.05
C GLY A 206 4.90 -20.31 -22.44
N ASP A 207 5.08 -21.49 -23.03
CA ASP A 207 4.47 -22.76 -22.59
C ASP A 207 5.48 -23.69 -21.86
N GLN A 208 6.76 -23.32 -21.81
CA GLN A 208 7.86 -24.15 -21.30
C GLN A 208 7.64 -24.61 -19.86
N GLU A 209 7.26 -23.70 -18.97
CA GLU A 209 7.01 -24.01 -17.55
C GLU A 209 5.85 -25.00 -17.37
N LEU A 210 4.77 -24.84 -18.16
CA LEU A 210 3.62 -25.77 -18.13
C LEU A 210 4.01 -27.17 -18.62
N LEU A 211 4.80 -27.24 -19.69
CA LEU A 211 5.28 -28.50 -20.24
C LEU A 211 6.25 -29.21 -19.29
N HIS A 212 7.07 -28.45 -18.57
CA HIS A 212 7.98 -29.00 -17.55
C HIS A 212 7.23 -29.55 -16.34
N MET A 213 6.17 -28.88 -15.86
CA MET A 213 5.36 -29.35 -14.73
C MET A 213 4.54 -30.60 -15.03
N TYR A 214 4.13 -30.79 -16.28
CA TYR A 214 3.33 -31.95 -16.70
C TYR A 214 4.04 -32.73 -17.81
N PRO A 215 5.13 -33.46 -17.48
CA PRO A 215 5.85 -34.26 -18.46
C PRO A 215 4.95 -35.40 -18.95
N GLY A 216 4.57 -35.38 -20.23
CA GLY A 216 3.72 -36.42 -20.83
C GLY A 216 2.78 -35.91 -21.92
N SER A 217 1.58 -36.52 -22.01
CA SER A 217 0.59 -36.18 -23.03
C SER A 217 0.05 -34.75 -22.82
N THR A 218 0.32 -33.87 -23.78
CA THR A 218 -0.14 -32.48 -23.81
C THR A 218 -1.66 -32.33 -23.99
N SER A 219 -2.38 -33.44 -24.20
CA SER A 219 -3.84 -33.46 -24.36
C SER A 219 -4.60 -32.82 -23.19
N ARG A 220 -4.07 -32.92 -21.96
CA ARG A 220 -4.66 -32.29 -20.76
C ARG A 220 -4.41 -30.79 -20.65
N LEU A 221 -3.35 -30.30 -21.30
CA LEU A 221 -2.94 -28.89 -21.26
C LEU A 221 -3.57 -28.07 -22.39
N GLN A 222 -4.19 -28.72 -23.37
CA GLN A 222 -4.78 -28.04 -24.52
C GLN A 222 -6.04 -27.27 -24.13
N GLY A 223 -5.98 -25.95 -24.32
CA GLY A 223 -7.13 -25.05 -24.29
C GLY A 223 -7.73 -24.89 -25.69
N ARG A 224 -9.00 -24.50 -25.75
CA ARG A 224 -9.70 -24.22 -27.01
C ARG A 224 -9.57 -22.74 -27.38
N ASP A 225 -8.83 -22.46 -28.45
CA ASP A 225 -8.79 -21.15 -29.10
C ASP A 225 -9.69 -21.20 -30.36
N GLY A 226 -10.96 -20.83 -30.15
CA GLY A 226 -12.00 -20.92 -31.17
C GLY A 226 -12.25 -22.36 -31.66
N ARG A 227 -11.64 -22.73 -32.79
CA ARG A 227 -11.76 -24.08 -33.39
C ARG A 227 -10.49 -24.92 -33.24
N LYS A 228 -9.40 -24.36 -32.73
CA LYS A 228 -8.11 -25.05 -32.58
C LYS A 228 -7.87 -25.36 -31.10
N ASN A 229 -7.20 -26.48 -30.85
CA ASN A 229 -6.70 -26.83 -29.53
C ASN A 229 -5.22 -26.46 -29.48
N VAL A 230 -4.84 -25.61 -28.52
CA VAL A 230 -3.48 -25.08 -28.38
C VAL A 230 -3.05 -25.15 -26.91
N VAL A 231 -1.76 -25.33 -26.67
CA VAL A 231 -1.20 -25.18 -25.32
C VAL A 231 -1.15 -23.69 -25.01
N PRO A 232 -1.69 -23.23 -23.87
CA PRO A 232 -1.73 -21.81 -23.55
C PRO A 232 -0.32 -21.28 -23.24
N CYS A 233 -0.10 -20.04 -23.64
CA CYS A 233 1.05 -19.26 -23.19
C CYS A 233 0.80 -18.71 -21.79
N VAL A 234 1.80 -18.75 -20.93
CA VAL A 234 1.73 -18.21 -19.56
C VAL A 234 2.25 -16.78 -19.54
N LEU A 235 1.44 -15.88 -19.01
CA LEU A 235 1.84 -14.51 -18.67
C LEU A 235 1.95 -14.40 -17.15
N SER A 236 3.10 -13.91 -16.68
CA SER A 236 3.37 -13.67 -15.27
C SER A 236 3.36 -12.17 -14.99
N VAL A 237 2.61 -11.78 -13.96
CA VAL A 237 2.63 -10.42 -13.41
C VAL A 237 2.86 -10.58 -11.91
N ASN A 238 3.87 -9.88 -11.40
CA ASN A 238 4.25 -9.93 -9.98
C ASN A 238 4.52 -8.51 -9.49
N GLY A 239 3.69 -8.04 -8.55
CA GLY A 239 3.80 -6.73 -7.93
C GLY A 239 4.18 -6.83 -6.45
N ASP A 240 5.15 -6.02 -6.04
CA ASP A 240 5.56 -5.91 -4.63
C ASP A 240 4.67 -4.87 -3.93
N LEU A 241 3.75 -5.37 -3.09
CA LEU A 241 2.85 -4.52 -2.31
C LEU A 241 3.56 -3.74 -1.21
N ASP A 242 4.65 -4.24 -0.65
CA ASP A 242 5.39 -3.58 0.41
C ASP A 242 6.19 -2.41 -0.18
N LEU A 243 6.88 -2.65 -1.30
CA LEU A 243 7.58 -1.60 -2.03
C LEU A 243 6.61 -0.58 -2.65
N GLY A 244 5.46 -1.03 -3.16
CA GLY A 244 4.38 -0.16 -3.62
C GLY A 244 3.80 0.71 -2.49
N THR A 245 3.63 0.15 -1.29
CA THR A 245 3.21 0.91 -0.11
C THR A 245 4.22 2.01 0.24
N LEU A 246 5.51 1.69 0.20
CA LEU A 246 6.57 2.68 0.38
C LEU A 246 6.53 3.75 -0.72
N ALA A 247 6.42 3.35 -1.99
CA ALA A 247 6.34 4.28 -3.13
C ALA A 247 5.22 5.31 -2.94
N TYR A 248 4.01 4.89 -2.55
CA TYR A 248 2.92 5.82 -2.28
C TYR A 248 3.13 6.71 -1.05
N ILE A 249 3.84 6.23 -0.02
CA ILE A 249 4.24 7.08 1.12
C ILE A 249 5.18 8.19 0.63
N TYR A 250 6.20 7.84 -0.17
CA TYR A 250 7.16 8.79 -0.74
C TYR A 250 6.48 9.81 -1.67
N ASP A 251 5.64 9.34 -2.60
CA ASP A 251 4.89 10.18 -3.53
C ASP A 251 3.94 11.16 -2.81
N SER A 252 3.36 10.73 -1.69
CA SER A 252 2.42 11.56 -0.93
C SER A 252 3.07 12.65 -0.08
N PHE A 253 4.38 12.58 0.18
CA PHE A 253 5.03 13.47 1.13
C PHE A 253 5.24 14.86 0.54
N GLN A 254 4.71 15.88 1.23
CA GLN A 254 4.89 17.27 0.85
C GLN A 254 5.39 18.11 2.03
N LEU A 255 6.38 18.93 1.74
CA LEU A 255 6.87 19.99 2.62
C LEU A 255 6.33 21.33 2.10
N SER A 256 5.51 21.99 2.91
CA SER A 256 5.01 23.33 2.60
C SER A 256 5.64 24.34 3.54
N GLU A 257 6.33 25.33 2.97
CA GLU A 257 6.79 26.48 3.73
C GLU A 257 5.63 27.43 4.01
N ASN A 258 5.45 27.78 5.29
CA ASN A 258 4.42 28.71 5.71
C ASN A 258 4.96 30.14 5.54
N SER A 259 4.54 30.84 4.48
CA SER A 259 5.01 32.20 4.14
C SER A 259 4.69 33.27 5.18
N PHE A 260 3.83 32.97 6.17
CA PHE A 260 3.41 33.89 7.23
C PHE A 260 4.23 33.81 8.53
N ALA A 261 5.12 32.84 8.70
CA ALA A 261 5.91 32.72 9.93
C ALA A 261 7.21 33.53 9.83
N ARG A 262 7.36 34.57 10.67
CA ARG A 262 8.64 35.32 10.86
C ARG A 262 9.82 34.44 11.31
N LYS A 263 9.58 33.18 11.69
CA LYS A 263 10.61 32.17 11.96
C LYS A 263 10.67 31.18 10.80
N LYS A 264 11.84 31.11 10.15
CA LYS A 264 12.25 30.20 9.06
C LYS A 264 12.05 28.69 9.32
N SER A 265 11.48 28.25 10.45
CA SER A 265 11.67 26.89 10.97
C SER A 265 10.40 26.04 11.12
N LEU A 266 9.22 26.49 10.67
CA LEU A 266 8.00 25.67 10.76
C LEU A 266 7.50 25.27 9.37
N GLN A 267 8.18 24.30 8.77
CA GLN A 267 7.73 23.61 7.57
C GLN A 267 6.55 22.70 7.93
N ARG A 268 5.42 22.85 7.23
CA ARG A 268 4.26 21.95 7.37
C ARG A 268 4.58 20.65 6.62
N LYS A 269 4.63 19.55 7.37
CA LYS A 269 4.77 18.19 6.83
C LYS A 269 3.37 17.60 6.65
N VAL A 270 3.05 17.10 5.48
CA VAL A 270 1.77 16.45 5.19
C VAL A 270 1.97 15.24 4.28
N LEU A 271 1.26 14.16 4.57
CA LEU A 271 1.12 13.03 3.65
C LEU A 271 -0.20 13.18 2.91
N LYS A 272 -0.16 13.37 1.60
CA LYS A 272 -1.34 13.52 0.73
C LYS A 272 -1.67 12.22 0.02
N LEU A 273 -1.90 11.14 0.79
CA LEU A 273 -2.33 9.88 0.20
C LEU A 273 -3.70 10.06 -0.48
N HIS A 274 -3.91 9.34 -1.58
CA HIS A 274 -5.20 9.30 -2.24
C HIS A 274 -6.32 8.89 -1.26
N PRO A 275 -7.54 9.46 -1.32
CA PRO A 275 -8.62 9.15 -0.39
C PRO A 275 -8.95 7.66 -0.23
N CYS A 276 -8.79 6.87 -1.29
CA CYS A 276 -9.01 5.42 -1.22
C CYS A 276 -7.91 4.69 -0.43
N LEU A 277 -6.67 5.19 -0.50
CA LEU A 277 -5.51 4.57 0.15
C LEU A 277 -5.31 5.03 1.60
N ALA A 278 -5.68 6.27 1.92
CA ALA A 278 -5.50 6.86 3.26
C ALA A 278 -5.99 5.92 4.38
N PRO A 279 -5.15 5.51 5.34
CA PRO A 279 -5.51 4.56 6.41
C PRO A 279 -6.75 4.97 7.20
N ILE A 280 -6.80 6.24 7.58
CA ILE A 280 -7.87 6.82 8.37
C ILE A 280 -8.52 7.92 7.54
N LYS A 281 -9.84 7.86 7.37
CA LYS A 281 -10.57 8.85 6.57
C LYS A 281 -10.87 10.11 7.38
N VAL A 282 -11.27 9.95 8.65
CA VAL A 282 -11.75 11.07 9.48
C VAL A 282 -11.18 11.01 10.90
N ALA A 283 -10.87 12.15 11.50
CA ALA A 283 -10.62 12.28 12.94
C ALA A 283 -11.80 12.98 13.62
N LEU A 284 -12.23 12.46 14.77
CA LEU A 284 -13.26 13.06 15.61
C LEU A 284 -12.64 13.57 16.91
N ASP A 285 -12.70 14.89 17.13
CA ASP A 285 -12.19 15.54 18.33
C ASP A 285 -13.30 16.30 19.04
N ALA A 286 -13.22 16.31 20.37
CA ALA A 286 -14.07 17.15 21.21
C ALA A 286 -13.32 18.45 21.55
N GLY A 287 -13.97 19.59 21.31
CA GLY A 287 -13.46 20.90 21.65
C GLY A 287 -13.66 21.27 23.13
N LYS A 288 -13.60 22.56 23.42
CA LYS A 288 -13.90 23.09 24.75
C LYS A 288 -15.41 23.00 25.03
N GLY A 289 -15.79 22.55 26.22
CA GLY A 289 -17.19 22.48 26.66
C GLY A 289 -17.47 21.33 27.63
N PRO A 290 -18.75 20.97 27.85
CA PRO A 290 -19.16 19.86 28.72
C PRO A 290 -18.67 18.52 28.18
N THR A 291 -17.53 18.06 28.70
CA THR A 291 -16.79 16.90 28.16
C THR A 291 -17.62 15.63 28.07
N ALA A 292 -18.55 15.38 28.99
CA ALA A 292 -19.36 14.15 28.97
C ALA A 292 -20.35 14.13 27.79
N GLU A 293 -21.10 15.21 27.59
CA GLU A 293 -22.09 15.33 26.51
C GLU A 293 -21.41 15.35 25.13
N LEU A 294 -20.33 16.11 25.00
CA LEU A 294 -19.55 16.16 23.76
C LEU A 294 -18.99 14.77 23.40
N ARG A 295 -18.47 14.03 24.38
CA ARG A 295 -17.98 12.66 24.15
C ARG A 295 -19.10 11.70 23.77
N GLN A 296 -20.29 11.85 24.35
CA GLN A 296 -21.45 11.03 23.98
C GLN A 296 -21.86 11.27 22.52
N VAL A 297 -21.87 12.53 22.06
CA VAL A 297 -22.13 12.88 20.65
C VAL A 297 -21.03 12.31 19.74
N CYS A 298 -19.76 12.46 20.12
CA CYS A 298 -18.64 11.87 19.36
C CYS A 298 -18.75 10.35 19.27
N GLN A 299 -19.16 9.66 20.34
CA GLN A 299 -19.34 8.21 20.35
C GLN A 299 -20.48 7.76 19.42
N GLY A 300 -21.61 8.50 19.43
CA GLY A 300 -22.71 8.25 18.51
C GLY A 300 -22.29 8.40 17.06
N LEU A 301 -21.55 9.48 16.75
CA LEU A 301 -21.05 9.73 15.41
C LEU A 301 -19.98 8.71 14.99
N LEU A 302 -19.11 8.28 15.91
CA LEU A 302 -18.13 7.23 15.66
C LEU A 302 -18.82 5.94 15.21
N ASN A 303 -19.85 5.50 15.96
CA ASN A 303 -20.59 4.28 15.63
C ASN A 303 -21.26 4.42 14.26
N GLU A 304 -21.94 5.55 13.99
CA GLU A 304 -22.58 5.80 12.69
C GLU A 304 -21.58 5.74 11.53
N LEU A 305 -20.39 6.32 11.68
CA LEU A 305 -19.37 6.31 10.62
C LEU A 305 -18.76 4.90 10.43
N LEU A 306 -18.49 4.17 11.51
CA LEU A 306 -17.94 2.81 11.46
C LEU A 306 -18.92 1.81 10.84
N GLU A 307 -20.22 1.92 11.13
CA GLU A 307 -21.27 1.10 10.51
C GLU A 307 -21.33 1.27 8.98
N ASN A 308 -20.90 2.43 8.48
CA ASN A 308 -20.79 2.73 7.05
C ASN A 308 -19.41 2.40 6.46
N GLY A 309 -18.54 1.72 7.21
CA GLY A 309 -17.22 1.31 6.74
C GLY A 309 -16.21 2.46 6.60
N ILE A 310 -16.46 3.61 7.23
CA ILE A 310 -15.53 4.74 7.22
C ILE A 310 -14.56 4.58 8.38
N SER A 311 -13.25 4.56 8.12
CA SER A 311 -12.24 4.50 9.17
C SER A 311 -12.11 5.85 9.90
N VAL A 312 -12.24 5.81 11.23
CA VAL A 312 -12.29 7.01 12.09
C VAL A 312 -11.26 6.94 13.21
N TRP A 313 -10.54 8.03 13.44
CA TRP A 313 -9.68 8.22 14.62
C TRP A 313 -10.47 8.86 15.78
N PRO A 314 -10.57 8.18 16.94
CA PRO A 314 -11.31 8.69 18.09
C PRO A 314 -10.47 9.65 18.94
N GLY A 315 -10.13 10.83 18.40
CA GLY A 315 -9.32 11.84 19.08
C GLY A 315 -9.91 12.35 20.40
N TYR A 316 -11.24 12.33 20.54
CA TYR A 316 -11.95 12.70 21.78
C TYR A 316 -11.65 11.81 23.01
N LEU A 317 -11.03 10.64 22.80
CA LEU A 317 -10.58 9.74 23.87
C LEU A 317 -9.20 10.14 24.42
N GLU A 318 -8.44 10.98 23.72
CA GLU A 318 -7.14 11.43 24.18
C GLU A 318 -7.29 12.25 25.47
N THR A 319 -6.54 11.86 26.51
CA THR A 319 -6.55 12.55 27.81
C THR A 319 -5.57 13.72 27.85
N VAL A 320 -4.59 13.73 26.95
CA VAL A 320 -3.56 14.77 26.85
C VAL A 320 -4.11 15.95 26.06
N GLN A 321 -4.17 17.12 26.68
CA GLN A 321 -4.58 18.36 26.01
C GLN A 321 -3.49 18.79 25.03
N SER A 322 -3.80 18.69 23.74
CA SER A 322 -2.98 19.23 22.65
C SER A 322 -3.60 20.51 22.10
N SER A 323 -2.78 21.44 21.62
CA SER A 323 -3.31 22.62 20.91
C SER A 323 -3.97 22.19 19.59
N LEU A 324 -4.89 23.01 19.09
CA LEU A 324 -5.60 22.71 17.85
C LEU A 324 -4.63 22.67 16.65
N GLU A 325 -3.60 23.52 16.64
CA GLU A 325 -2.53 23.52 15.64
C GLU A 325 -1.70 22.24 15.69
N GLN A 326 -1.41 21.72 16.89
CA GLN A 326 -0.70 20.45 17.07
C GLN A 326 -1.53 19.27 16.55
N LEU A 327 -2.85 19.28 16.77
CA LEU A 327 -3.76 18.28 16.21
C LEU A 327 -3.81 18.34 14.69
N TYR A 328 -3.91 19.54 14.11
CA TYR A 328 -3.84 19.70 12.64
C TYR A 328 -2.55 19.15 12.05
N ALA A 329 -1.40 19.48 12.65
CA ALA A 329 -0.12 18.94 12.21
C ALA A 329 -0.07 17.41 12.35
N LYS A 330 -0.54 16.87 13.48
CA LYS A 330 -0.63 15.41 13.71
C LYS A 330 -1.46 14.72 12.63
N TYR A 331 -2.65 15.23 12.33
CA TYR A 331 -3.56 14.59 11.37
C TYR A 331 -3.13 14.78 9.92
N ASP A 332 -2.49 15.91 9.59
CA ASP A 332 -1.84 16.11 8.29
C ASP A 332 -0.67 15.13 8.09
N GLU A 333 0.16 14.90 9.12
CA GLU A 333 1.23 13.88 9.09
C GLU A 333 0.67 12.44 9.03
N MET A 334 -0.52 12.18 9.58
CA MET A 334 -1.19 10.87 9.53
C MET A 334 -2.01 10.65 8.25
N SER A 335 -2.05 11.62 7.34
CA SER A 335 -2.83 11.56 6.09
C SER A 335 -4.35 11.47 6.27
N ILE A 336 -4.88 11.99 7.39
CA ILE A 336 -6.33 11.97 7.64
C ILE A 336 -7.01 13.02 6.76
N LEU A 337 -8.03 12.62 6.00
CA LEU A 337 -8.67 13.49 5.00
C LEU A 337 -9.42 14.66 5.63
N PHE A 338 -10.17 14.39 6.70
CA PHE A 338 -10.97 15.38 7.39
C PHE A 338 -10.83 15.29 8.91
N MET A 339 -10.71 16.45 9.56
CA MET A 339 -10.86 16.55 11.01
C MET A 339 -12.22 17.18 11.32
N VAL A 340 -12.99 16.52 12.17
CA VAL A 340 -14.28 17.01 12.68
C VAL A 340 -14.08 17.41 14.14
N LEU A 341 -14.40 18.66 14.45
CA LEU A 341 -14.39 19.18 15.79
C LEU A 341 -15.84 19.38 16.27
N VAL A 342 -16.19 18.66 17.34
CA VAL A 342 -17.48 18.76 18.04
C VAL A 342 -17.34 19.73 19.20
N THR A 343 -18.15 20.77 19.24
CA THR A 343 -18.09 21.85 20.23
C THR A 343 -19.46 22.06 20.89
N GLU A 344 -19.54 22.95 21.87
CA GLU A 344 -20.81 23.33 22.50
C GLU A 344 -21.86 23.81 21.48
N THR A 345 -21.43 24.50 20.41
CA THR A 345 -22.32 24.89 19.30
C THR A 345 -22.96 23.69 18.58
N THR A 346 -22.37 22.51 18.65
CA THR A 346 -22.95 21.28 18.14
C THR A 346 -24.12 20.82 19.00
N LEU A 347 -24.03 20.99 20.32
CA LEU A 347 -25.12 20.66 21.25
C LEU A 347 -26.29 21.63 21.09
N GLU A 348 -26.00 22.92 20.88
CA GLU A 348 -27.04 23.95 20.72
C GLU A 348 -27.71 23.93 19.35
N ARG A 349 -26.93 23.79 18.27
CA ARG A 349 -27.39 24.05 16.89
C ARG A 349 -27.15 22.89 15.92
N GLY A 350 -26.56 21.79 16.37
CA GLY A 350 -26.19 20.66 15.51
C GLY A 350 -25.06 20.96 14.53
N LEU A 351 -24.30 22.04 14.72
CA LEU A 351 -23.23 22.46 13.81
C LEU A 351 -21.86 21.98 14.30
N ILE A 352 -21.13 21.28 13.43
CA ILE A 352 -19.74 20.82 13.62
C ILE A 352 -18.79 21.62 12.72
N GLN A 353 -17.52 21.69 13.11
CA GLN A 353 -16.46 22.25 12.28
C GLN A 353 -15.73 21.12 11.55
N LEU A 354 -15.69 21.18 10.23
CA LEU A 354 -14.95 20.26 9.36
C LEU A 354 -13.72 20.97 8.78
N ARG A 355 -12.53 20.38 8.92
CA ARG A 355 -11.30 20.85 8.25
C ARG A 355 -10.84 19.82 7.22
N SER A 356 -10.55 20.25 6.00
CA SER A 356 -9.93 19.42 4.96
C SER A 356 -8.40 19.42 5.06
N ARG A 357 -7.78 18.25 4.88
CA ARG A 357 -6.32 18.08 4.76
C ARG A 357 -5.73 18.86 3.58
N ASP A 358 -6.38 18.74 2.43
CA ASP A 358 -5.83 19.19 1.15
C ASP A 358 -5.91 20.71 1.00
N THR A 359 -7.05 21.31 1.37
CA THR A 359 -7.25 22.76 1.26
C THR A 359 -6.95 23.52 2.54
N THR A 360 -6.86 22.84 3.69
CA THR A 360 -6.77 23.44 5.05
C THR A 360 -7.95 24.32 5.46
N MET A 361 -8.97 24.42 4.60
CA MET A 361 -10.15 25.25 4.84
C MET A 361 -11.00 24.63 5.95
N LYS A 362 -11.64 25.50 6.72
CA LYS A 362 -12.55 25.13 7.81
C LYS A 362 -13.96 25.54 7.40
N GLU A 363 -14.88 24.59 7.43
CA GLU A 363 -16.27 24.79 7.08
C GLU A 363 -17.16 24.35 8.24
N MET A 364 -18.30 25.03 8.41
CA MET A 364 -19.32 24.62 9.37
C MET A 364 -20.36 23.78 8.63
N MET A 365 -20.66 22.60 9.16
CA MET A 365 -21.62 21.69 8.59
C MET A 365 -22.57 21.17 9.67
N HIS A 366 -23.82 20.90 9.30
CA HIS A 366 -24.74 20.23 10.22
C HIS A 366 -24.35 18.75 10.38
N ILE A 367 -24.32 18.24 11.61
CA ILE A 367 -23.87 16.88 11.94
C ILE A 367 -24.60 15.80 11.12
N SER A 368 -25.90 15.98 10.87
CA SER A 368 -26.70 15.03 10.09
C SER A 368 -26.29 14.91 8.61
N LYS A 369 -25.57 15.89 8.06
CA LYS A 369 -25.11 15.88 6.66
C LYS A 369 -23.70 15.29 6.50
N LEU A 370 -22.97 15.10 7.61
CA LEU A 370 -21.57 14.69 7.59
C LEU A 370 -21.40 13.31 6.94
N LYS A 371 -22.20 12.32 7.36
CA LYS A 371 -22.14 10.95 6.82
C LYS A 371 -22.31 10.96 5.30
N ASP A 372 -23.39 11.56 4.82
CA ASP A 372 -23.71 11.57 3.38
C ASP A 372 -22.63 12.31 2.57
N PHE A 373 -22.07 13.38 3.14
CA PHE A 373 -20.95 14.09 2.53
C PHE A 373 -19.72 13.18 2.38
N LEU A 374 -19.32 12.47 3.45
CA LEU A 374 -18.16 11.59 3.44
C LEU A 374 -18.34 10.40 2.49
N ILE A 375 -19.52 9.76 2.48
CA ILE A 375 -19.82 8.67 1.55
C ILE A 375 -19.72 9.15 0.10
N LYS A 376 -20.32 10.31 -0.22
CA LYS A 376 -20.23 10.89 -1.57
C LYS A 376 -18.80 11.24 -1.95
N TYR A 377 -18.03 11.82 -1.02
CA TYR A 377 -16.64 12.18 -1.24
C TYR A 377 -15.81 10.93 -1.57
N LEU A 378 -15.88 9.90 -0.72
CA LEU A 378 -15.13 8.65 -0.91
C LEU A 378 -15.56 7.92 -2.20
N ALA A 379 -16.87 7.81 -2.45
CA ALA A 379 -17.38 7.18 -3.67
C ALA A 379 -16.97 7.93 -4.95
N SER A 380 -16.84 9.26 -4.88
CA SER A 380 -16.35 10.06 -6.01
C SER A 380 -14.86 9.83 -6.27
N ALA A 381 -14.07 9.63 -5.20
CA ALA A 381 -12.64 9.37 -5.31
C ALA A 381 -12.33 7.96 -5.83
N THR A 382 -13.20 6.98 -5.66
CA THR A 382 -13.02 5.60 -6.19
C THR A 382 -13.37 5.47 -7.68
N LYS A 383 -14.11 6.43 -8.25
CA LYS A 383 -14.56 6.41 -9.66
C LYS A 383 -13.57 7.07 -10.62
N VAL A 384 -12.61 7.81 -10.08
CA VAL A 384 -11.48 8.35 -10.83
C VAL A 384 -10.53 7.19 -10.96
#